data_AF-A0A1H0Z9E5-F1
#
_entry.id   AF-A0A1H0Z9E5-F1
#
_cell.length_a   1.000
_cell.length_b   1.000
_cell.length_c   1.000
_cell.angle_alpha   90.00
_cell.angle_beta   90.00
_cell.angle_gamma   90.00
#
_symmetry.space_group_name_H-M   'P 1'
#
loop_
_entity.id
_entity.type
_entity.pdbx_description
1 polymer ?
#
loop_
_entity_poly.entity_id
_entity_poly.type
_entity_poly.pdbx_seq_one_letter_code
_entity_poly.pdbx_strand_id
1 'polypeptide(L)'
;MTTNASNSSHPLAHLFENNDAWVTRKLSEDPEFFSRLAHQQAPEYLWIGCSDSRVPANQIIGLPPGEVFVHRNIANVVVHTDLNCLSVIQFAVDLLKVKHIMVVGHYGCSGVAAALHGRRVGLADNWLAHVQDVRSKHAALIEEWPIGEVRHRRLVELNTIEQVMNVCRTTIVNDAWARGQELTVHGWAYGVHDGKVRNLGMTVGDAASLESTYRECVAAVSATGAHKTDNDMVAADAAQLGDVPAIVEGVIKELKHE
;
A
#
# COMPACT_ATOMS: atom_id res chain seq x y z
N MET A 1 -3.38 38.35 22.73
CA MET A 1 -2.97 38.79 21.38
C MET A 1 -1.45 38.86 21.35
N THR A 2 -0.79 37.76 20.99
CA THR A 2 0.66 37.74 20.71
C THR A 2 0.80 37.33 19.25
N THR A 3 0.81 38.33 18.38
CA THR A 3 1.10 38.18 16.96
C THR A 3 2.56 37.74 16.80
N ASN A 4 2.76 36.49 16.38
CA ASN A 4 4.06 35.93 15.97
C ASN A 4 4.56 36.66 14.71
N ALA A 5 5.10 37.86 14.88
CA ALA A 5 5.69 38.64 13.78
C ALA A 5 7.06 38.11 13.32
N SER A 6 7.60 37.05 13.92
CA SER A 6 8.95 36.54 13.65
C SER A 6 9.04 35.40 12.64
N ASN A 7 7.92 34.89 12.12
CA ASN A 7 7.92 33.71 11.22
C ASN A 7 7.81 34.05 9.72
N SER A 8 7.50 35.30 9.36
CA SER A 8 7.29 35.71 7.95
C SER A 8 8.56 35.70 7.10
N SER A 9 9.75 35.59 7.71
CA SER A 9 11.02 35.43 6.99
C SER A 9 11.39 33.97 6.72
N HIS A 10 10.66 32.99 7.27
CA HIS A 10 10.95 31.58 7.05
C HIS A 10 10.39 31.13 5.69
N PRO A 11 11.19 30.52 4.78
CA PRO A 11 10.74 30.15 3.43
C PRO A 11 9.57 29.14 3.43
N LEU A 12 9.34 28.44 4.54
CA LEU A 12 8.23 27.51 4.75
C LEU A 12 7.16 28.03 5.73
N ALA A 13 7.10 29.34 5.99
CA ALA A 13 6.13 29.95 6.93
C ALA A 13 4.69 29.49 6.68
N HIS A 14 4.30 29.40 5.40
CA HIS A 14 2.99 28.92 4.97
C HIS A 14 2.63 27.51 5.48
N LEU A 15 3.62 26.63 5.74
CA LEU A 15 3.35 25.30 6.30
C LEU A 15 2.98 25.36 7.80
N PHE A 16 3.57 26.29 8.54
CA PHE A 16 3.19 26.54 9.94
C PHE A 16 1.79 27.15 10.02
N GLU A 17 1.49 28.10 9.13
CA GLU A 17 0.15 28.68 9.00
C GLU A 17 -0.91 27.61 8.64
N ASN A 18 -0.57 26.70 7.72
CA ASN A 18 -1.41 25.55 7.39
C ASN A 18 -1.64 24.63 8.61
N ASN A 19 -0.60 24.37 9.40
CA ASN A 19 -0.71 23.58 10.62
C ASN A 19 -1.60 24.26 11.65
N ASP A 20 -1.40 25.56 11.91
CA ASP A 20 -2.20 26.31 12.88
C ASP A 20 -3.69 26.34 12.49
N ALA A 21 -3.96 26.53 11.20
CA ALA A 21 -5.31 26.44 10.65
C ALA A 21 -5.91 25.02 10.77
N TRP A 22 -5.09 23.98 10.60
CA TRP A 22 -5.50 22.59 10.79
C TRP A 22 -5.83 22.28 12.25
N VAL A 23 -4.95 22.65 13.19
CA VAL A 23 -5.17 22.49 14.65
C VAL A 23 -6.45 23.20 15.08
N THR A 24 -6.63 24.46 14.66
CA THR A 24 -7.82 25.25 14.99
C THR A 24 -9.10 24.57 14.52
N ARG A 25 -9.09 24.09 13.27
CA ARG A 25 -10.24 23.37 12.69
C ARG A 25 -10.53 22.08 13.45
N LYS A 26 -9.50 21.28 13.75
CA LYS A 26 -9.68 20.02 14.48
C LYS A 26 -10.21 20.23 15.90
N LEU A 27 -9.70 21.22 16.63
CA LEU A 27 -10.21 21.56 17.96
C LEU A 27 -11.63 22.16 17.93
N SER A 28 -12.02 22.80 16.82
CA SER A 28 -13.41 23.28 16.65
C SER A 28 -14.40 22.15 16.37
N GLU A 29 -13.94 21.07 15.70
CA GLU A 29 -14.72 19.85 15.46
C GLU A 29 -14.78 18.98 16.73
N ASP A 30 -13.65 18.88 17.45
CA ASP A 30 -13.46 18.03 18.61
C ASP A 30 -12.40 18.64 19.57
N PRO A 31 -12.83 19.30 20.66
CA PRO A 31 -11.91 19.92 21.62
C PRO A 31 -10.96 18.94 22.32
N GLU A 32 -11.32 17.65 22.39
CA GLU A 32 -10.52 16.61 23.04
C GLU A 32 -9.59 15.85 22.07
N PHE A 33 -9.59 16.23 20.78
CA PHE A 33 -8.89 15.52 19.71
C PHE A 33 -7.43 15.17 20.06
N PHE A 34 -6.62 16.17 20.41
CA PHE A 34 -5.21 15.95 20.73
C PHE A 34 -4.98 15.30 22.09
N SER A 35 -5.88 15.53 23.06
CA SER A 35 -5.82 14.85 24.36
C SER A 35 -5.98 13.34 24.17
N ARG A 36 -7.01 12.92 23.42
CA ARG A 36 -7.22 11.51 23.08
C ARG A 36 -6.05 10.93 22.31
N LEU A 37 -5.57 11.63 21.28
CA LEU A 37 -4.44 11.17 20.47
C LEU A 37 -3.17 10.96 21.29
N ALA A 38 -2.90 11.83 22.27
CA ALA A 38 -1.72 11.73 23.14
C ALA A 38 -1.74 10.48 24.04
N HIS A 39 -2.93 9.96 24.39
CA HIS A 39 -3.09 8.78 25.26
C HIS A 39 -3.28 7.48 24.48
N GLN A 40 -3.35 7.53 23.16
CA GLN A 40 -3.52 6.35 22.31
C GLN A 40 -2.17 5.67 22.05
N GLN A 41 -2.01 4.41 22.49
CA GLN A 41 -0.68 3.76 22.58
C GLN A 41 -0.62 2.33 22.01
N ALA A 42 -1.68 1.82 21.38
CA ALA A 42 -1.71 0.42 20.94
C ALA A 42 -2.41 0.26 19.57
N PRO A 43 -1.73 0.57 18.45
CA PRO A 43 -2.27 0.26 17.14
C PRO A 43 -2.44 -1.25 16.98
N GLU A 44 -3.54 -1.69 16.38
CA GLU A 44 -3.75 -3.11 16.06
C GLU A 44 -3.17 -3.51 14.70
N TYR A 45 -2.73 -2.51 13.92
CA TYR A 45 -2.35 -2.66 12.52
C TYR A 45 -0.94 -2.10 12.23
N LEU A 46 -0.12 -2.87 11.52
CA LEU A 46 1.08 -2.38 10.83
C LEU A 46 0.80 -2.28 9.33
N TRP A 47 0.99 -1.09 8.75
CA TRP A 47 0.90 -0.84 7.32
C TRP A 47 2.30 -0.68 6.71
N ILE A 48 2.68 -1.57 5.79
CA ILE A 48 3.90 -1.45 4.97
C ILE A 48 3.48 -1.01 3.58
N GLY A 49 3.75 0.25 3.24
CA GLY A 49 3.30 0.86 1.99
C GLY A 49 4.41 1.52 1.18
N CYS A 50 4.05 2.00 -0.01
CA CYS A 50 4.98 2.73 -0.86
C CYS A 50 5.17 4.18 -0.38
N SER A 51 6.38 4.74 -0.51
CA SER A 51 6.65 6.17 -0.31
C SER A 51 5.96 7.07 -1.34
N ASP A 52 5.65 6.56 -2.54
CA ASP A 52 4.92 7.25 -3.62
C ASP A 52 3.37 7.15 -3.48
N SER A 53 2.89 6.60 -2.36
CA SER A 53 1.46 6.53 -2.10
C SER A 53 0.89 7.92 -1.80
N ARG A 54 0.01 8.39 -2.67
CA ARG A 54 -0.59 9.74 -2.59
C ARG A 54 -1.62 9.94 -1.47
N VAL A 55 -2.03 8.85 -0.83
CA VAL A 55 -3.03 8.88 0.26
C VAL A 55 -2.45 8.22 1.54
N PRO A 56 -2.59 8.87 2.72
CA PRO A 56 -2.24 8.29 4.01
C PRO A 56 -3.01 7.00 4.32
N ALA A 57 -2.36 6.04 4.97
CA ALA A 57 -2.94 4.72 5.26
C ALA A 57 -4.24 4.80 6.07
N ASN A 58 -4.23 5.58 7.15
CA ASN A 58 -5.38 5.80 8.01
C ASN A 58 -6.58 6.42 7.27
N GLN A 59 -6.35 7.28 6.28
CA GLN A 59 -7.42 7.83 5.43
C GLN A 59 -8.00 6.77 4.48
N ILE A 60 -7.16 5.91 3.91
CA ILE A 60 -7.60 4.85 2.99
C ILE A 60 -8.58 3.89 3.68
N ILE A 61 -8.31 3.50 4.92
CA ILE A 61 -9.11 2.52 5.67
C ILE A 61 -10.06 3.15 6.70
N GLY A 62 -10.23 4.47 6.68
CA GLY A 62 -11.18 5.17 7.55
C GLY A 62 -10.89 5.06 9.04
N LEU A 63 -9.62 4.91 9.43
CA LEU A 63 -9.21 4.83 10.83
C LEU A 63 -8.70 6.18 11.37
N PRO A 64 -8.95 6.49 12.65
CA PRO A 64 -8.31 7.60 13.34
C PRO A 64 -6.77 7.56 13.25
N PRO A 65 -6.10 8.73 13.30
CA PRO A 65 -4.66 8.77 13.53
C PRO A 65 -4.28 8.00 14.81
N GLY A 66 -3.15 7.30 14.81
CA GLY A 66 -2.69 6.50 15.96
C GLY A 66 -3.13 5.04 15.97
N GLU A 67 -4.14 4.65 15.19
CA GLU A 67 -4.60 3.26 15.07
C GLU A 67 -3.73 2.39 14.16
N VAL A 68 -2.92 3.01 13.30
CA VAL A 68 -2.10 2.32 12.30
C VAL A 68 -0.64 2.71 12.49
N PHE A 69 0.21 1.72 12.77
CA PHE A 69 1.66 1.89 12.72
C PHE A 69 2.13 1.78 11.28
N VAL A 70 2.97 2.70 10.79
CA VAL A 70 3.23 2.84 9.35
C VAL A 70 4.71 2.76 9.03
N HIS A 71 5.07 1.89 8.08
CA HIS A 71 6.34 1.90 7.37
C HIS A 71 6.14 2.29 5.91
N ARG A 72 7.08 3.07 5.36
CA ARG A 72 7.10 3.38 3.92
C ARG A 72 8.49 3.32 3.33
N ASN A 73 8.61 2.61 2.20
CA ASN A 73 9.79 2.66 1.32
C ASN A 73 9.35 2.61 -0.15
N ILE A 74 10.27 2.78 -1.09
CA ILE A 74 9.94 2.75 -2.52
C ILE A 74 9.44 1.35 -2.90
N ALA A 75 8.27 1.26 -3.53
CA ALA A 75 7.65 0.02 -3.97
C ALA A 75 7.35 -1.01 -2.85
N ASN A 76 7.18 -0.54 -1.60
CA ASN A 76 6.72 -1.34 -0.45
C ASN A 76 7.48 -2.66 -0.26
N VAL A 77 8.79 -2.66 -0.53
CA VAL A 77 9.66 -3.83 -0.54
C VAL A 77 10.04 -4.22 0.89
N VAL A 78 10.00 -5.51 1.19
CA VAL A 78 10.49 -6.09 2.44
C VAL A 78 11.66 -7.00 2.09
N VAL A 79 12.88 -6.51 2.32
CA VAL A 79 14.10 -7.29 2.08
C VAL A 79 14.44 -8.08 3.33
N HIS A 80 14.85 -9.35 3.18
CA HIS A 80 15.19 -10.24 4.30
C HIS A 80 16.25 -9.70 5.26
N THR A 81 17.03 -8.71 4.84
CA THR A 81 18.13 -8.11 5.61
C THR A 81 18.01 -6.59 5.73
N ASP A 82 16.87 -5.99 5.35
CA ASP A 82 16.65 -4.55 5.55
C ASP A 82 16.31 -4.27 7.02
N LEU A 83 17.32 -3.93 7.82
CA LEU A 83 17.16 -3.60 9.22
C LEU A 83 16.19 -2.43 9.46
N ASN A 84 15.97 -1.55 8.48
CA ASN A 84 14.97 -0.49 8.61
C ASN A 84 13.56 -1.10 8.74
N CYS A 85 13.13 -1.86 7.73
CA CYS A 85 11.83 -2.52 7.77
C CYS A 85 11.71 -3.57 8.89
N LEU A 86 12.75 -4.38 9.09
CA LEU A 86 12.73 -5.43 10.12
C LEU A 86 12.62 -4.86 11.54
N SER A 87 13.27 -3.73 11.84
CA SER A 87 13.13 -3.07 13.15
C SER A 87 11.69 -2.58 13.37
N VAL A 88 11.04 -2.05 12.33
CA VAL A 88 9.63 -1.64 12.39
C VAL A 88 8.70 -2.83 12.60
N ILE A 89 8.91 -3.94 11.88
CA ILE A 89 8.14 -5.17 12.06
C ILE A 89 8.32 -5.72 13.48
N GLN A 90 9.56 -5.81 13.97
CA GLN A 90 9.83 -6.30 15.32
C GLN A 90 9.18 -5.43 16.39
N PHE A 91 9.29 -4.11 16.27
CA PHE A 91 8.67 -3.19 17.22
C PHE A 91 7.13 -3.34 17.22
N ALA A 92 6.52 -3.42 16.04
CA ALA A 92 5.08 -3.59 15.91
C ALA A 92 4.60 -4.92 16.51
N VAL A 93 5.29 -6.02 16.21
CA VAL A 93 4.88 -7.37 16.61
C VAL A 93 5.22 -7.65 18.07
N ASP A 94 6.43 -7.32 18.52
CA ASP A 94 6.91 -7.73 19.83
C ASP A 94 6.57 -6.73 20.92
N LEU A 95 6.55 -5.42 20.62
CA LEU A 95 6.27 -4.38 21.62
C LEU A 95 4.82 -3.89 21.54
N LEU A 96 4.36 -3.47 20.36
CA LEU A 96 2.99 -2.93 20.20
C LEU A 96 1.91 -4.01 20.14
N LYS A 97 2.30 -5.27 19.90
CA LYS A 97 1.39 -6.41 19.77
C LYS A 97 0.29 -6.21 18.73
N VAL A 98 0.66 -5.66 17.57
CA VAL A 98 -0.26 -5.57 16.42
C VAL A 98 -0.80 -6.96 16.08
N LYS A 99 -2.07 -7.02 15.68
CA LYS A 99 -2.75 -8.26 15.26
C LYS A 99 -2.63 -8.49 13.75
N HIS A 100 -2.47 -7.41 12.99
CA HIS A 100 -2.46 -7.45 11.54
C HIS A 100 -1.26 -6.70 10.96
N ILE A 101 -0.58 -7.30 9.99
CA ILE A 101 0.39 -6.64 9.12
C ILE A 101 -0.20 -6.61 7.71
N MET A 102 -0.34 -5.42 7.13
CA MET A 102 -0.77 -5.25 5.75
C MET A 102 0.39 -4.75 4.91
N VAL A 103 0.81 -5.55 3.93
CA VAL A 103 1.68 -5.08 2.84
C VAL A 103 0.78 -4.59 1.72
N VAL A 104 0.91 -3.30 1.38
CA VAL A 104 -0.02 -2.64 0.46
C VAL A 104 0.72 -2.00 -0.71
N GLY A 105 0.59 -2.65 -1.85
CA GLY A 105 0.96 -2.08 -3.15
C GLY A 105 -0.05 -1.05 -3.63
N HIS A 106 0.33 -0.23 -4.60
CA HIS A 106 -0.60 0.69 -5.25
C HIS A 106 -0.40 0.73 -6.76
N TYR A 107 -1.51 0.82 -7.49
CA TYR A 107 -1.47 0.97 -8.94
C TYR A 107 -0.91 2.34 -9.32
N GLY A 108 -0.22 2.38 -10.47
CA GLY A 108 0.55 3.56 -10.89
C GLY A 108 1.84 3.83 -10.09
N CYS A 109 2.32 2.89 -9.27
CA CYS A 109 3.59 3.02 -8.55
C CYS A 109 4.78 3.30 -9.48
N SER A 110 5.45 4.43 -9.25
CA SER A 110 6.61 4.87 -10.04
C SER A 110 7.83 3.94 -9.91
N GLY A 111 8.07 3.39 -8.71
CA GLY A 111 9.16 2.44 -8.48
C GLY A 111 8.96 1.13 -9.26
N VAL A 112 7.74 0.57 -9.22
CA VAL A 112 7.39 -0.63 -10.00
C VAL A 112 7.47 -0.34 -11.50
N ALA A 113 7.01 0.83 -11.96
CA ALA A 113 7.13 1.22 -13.36
C ALA A 113 8.60 1.33 -13.82
N ALA A 114 9.47 1.92 -13.00
CA ALA A 114 10.89 2.01 -13.29
C ALA A 114 11.54 0.61 -13.39
N ALA A 115 11.19 -0.31 -12.47
CA ALA A 115 11.65 -1.69 -12.52
C ALA A 115 11.11 -2.45 -13.74
N LEU A 116 9.84 -2.28 -14.08
CA LEU A 116 9.20 -2.93 -15.23
C LEU A 116 9.88 -2.54 -16.55
N HIS A 117 10.14 -1.25 -16.74
CA HIS A 117 10.68 -0.70 -17.99
C HIS A 117 12.21 -0.59 -18.01
N GLY A 118 12.91 -0.99 -16.94
CA GLY A 118 14.37 -0.88 -16.85
C GLY A 118 14.87 0.57 -16.89
N ARG A 119 14.09 1.52 -16.36
CA ARG A 119 14.45 2.93 -16.33
C ARG A 119 15.55 3.17 -15.30
N ARG A 120 16.66 3.79 -15.73
CA ARG A 120 17.75 4.21 -14.83
C ARG A 120 17.31 5.39 -13.97
N VAL A 121 17.48 5.25 -12.65
CA VAL A 121 17.21 6.27 -11.63
C VAL A 121 18.50 6.65 -10.90
N GLY A 122 19.45 5.72 -10.74
CA GLY A 122 20.69 5.92 -10.00
C GLY A 122 20.78 4.98 -8.80
N LEU A 123 21.03 5.51 -7.60
CA LEU A 123 21.19 4.67 -6.39
C LEU A 123 19.98 3.77 -6.13
N ALA A 124 18.77 4.29 -6.41
CA ALA A 124 17.52 3.54 -6.25
C ALA A 124 17.43 2.32 -7.18
N ASP A 125 18.22 2.22 -8.25
CA ASP A 125 18.25 1.04 -9.13
C ASP A 125 18.63 -0.22 -8.33
N ASN A 126 19.51 -0.09 -7.33
CA ASN A 126 19.91 -1.21 -6.46
C ASN A 126 18.75 -1.69 -5.58
N TRP A 127 17.91 -0.78 -5.10
CA TRP A 127 16.71 -1.12 -4.34
C TRP A 127 15.64 -1.73 -5.26
N LEU A 128 15.44 -1.15 -6.44
CA LEU A 128 14.48 -1.61 -7.44
C LEU A 128 14.88 -2.95 -8.06
N ALA A 129 16.13 -3.40 -7.91
CA ALA A 129 16.55 -4.75 -8.27
C ALA A 129 15.68 -5.81 -7.58
N HIS A 130 15.22 -5.59 -6.34
CA HIS A 130 14.30 -6.51 -5.67
C HIS A 130 12.95 -6.65 -6.38
N VAL A 131 12.44 -5.57 -6.99
CA VAL A 131 11.22 -5.63 -7.81
C VAL A 131 11.51 -6.29 -9.16
N GLN A 132 12.71 -6.08 -9.72
CA GLN A 132 13.16 -6.77 -10.93
C GLN A 132 13.34 -8.28 -10.71
N ASP A 133 13.73 -8.70 -9.51
CA ASP A 133 13.82 -10.11 -9.12
C ASP A 133 12.42 -10.75 -9.11
N VAL A 134 11.42 -10.04 -8.56
CA VAL A 134 10.00 -10.47 -8.65
C VAL A 134 9.57 -10.60 -10.11
N ARG A 135 9.85 -9.59 -10.94
CA ARG A 135 9.55 -9.63 -12.38
C ARG A 135 10.21 -10.83 -13.06
N SER A 136 11.47 -11.12 -12.74
CA SER A 136 12.24 -12.20 -13.34
C SER A 136 11.75 -13.58 -12.87
N LYS A 137 11.42 -13.71 -11.58
CA LYS A 137 10.82 -14.92 -10.99
C LYS A 137 9.50 -15.28 -11.66
N HIS A 138 8.69 -14.29 -12.02
CA HIS A 138 7.37 -14.45 -12.63
C HIS A 138 7.32 -14.07 -14.12
N ALA A 139 8.44 -14.14 -14.84
CA ALA A 139 8.54 -13.66 -16.21
C ALA A 139 7.47 -14.27 -17.13
N ALA A 140 7.30 -15.59 -17.09
CA ALA A 140 6.30 -16.29 -17.89
C ALA A 140 4.87 -15.78 -17.65
N LEU A 141 4.49 -15.59 -16.39
CA LEU A 141 3.18 -15.08 -15.99
C LEU A 141 2.97 -13.62 -16.41
N ILE A 142 4.01 -12.79 -16.25
CA ILE A 142 4.00 -11.38 -16.65
C ILE A 142 3.89 -11.22 -18.17
N GLU A 143 4.47 -12.14 -18.93
CA GLU A 143 4.44 -12.15 -20.40
C GLU A 143 3.07 -12.54 -20.99
N GLU A 144 2.21 -13.21 -20.23
CA GLU A 144 0.80 -13.48 -20.62
C GLU A 144 0.01 -12.17 -20.85
N TRP A 145 0.38 -11.10 -20.15
CA TRP A 145 -0.34 -9.84 -20.17
C TRP A 145 0.28 -8.85 -21.18
N PRO A 146 -0.53 -8.10 -21.95
CA PRO A 146 -0.02 -7.09 -22.87
C PRO A 146 0.86 -6.05 -22.18
N ILE A 147 1.89 -5.57 -22.89
CA ILE A 147 2.75 -4.47 -22.40
C ILE A 147 1.87 -3.25 -22.09
N GLY A 148 2.16 -2.58 -20.98
CA GLY A 148 1.50 -1.35 -20.56
C GLY A 148 0.90 -1.47 -19.16
N GLU A 149 -0.22 -0.79 -18.95
CA GLU A 149 -0.86 -0.65 -17.63
C GLU A 149 -1.25 -1.99 -17.02
N VAL A 150 -1.80 -2.92 -17.81
CA VAL A 150 -2.21 -4.24 -17.29
C VAL A 150 -1.00 -5.00 -16.73
N ARG A 151 0.12 -5.02 -17.44
CA ARG A 151 1.35 -5.65 -16.98
C ARG A 151 1.94 -4.95 -15.74
N HIS A 152 1.87 -3.62 -15.67
CA HIS A 152 2.25 -2.86 -14.47
C HIS A 152 1.45 -3.29 -13.26
N ARG A 153 0.12 -3.34 -13.39
CA ARG A 153 -0.78 -3.76 -12.31
C ARG A 153 -0.49 -5.17 -11.81
N ARG A 154 -0.26 -6.11 -12.72
CA ARG A 154 0.12 -7.49 -12.39
C ARG A 154 1.46 -7.56 -11.65
N LEU A 155 2.44 -6.74 -12.04
CA LEU A 155 3.71 -6.68 -11.31
C LEU A 155 3.56 -6.03 -9.92
N VAL A 156 2.69 -5.03 -9.75
CA VAL A 156 2.36 -4.48 -8.42
C VAL A 156 1.79 -5.58 -7.52
N GLU A 157 0.83 -6.36 -8.03
CA GLU A 157 0.18 -7.43 -7.28
C GLU A 157 1.17 -8.53 -6.89
N LEU A 158 1.98 -9.01 -7.83
CA LEU A 158 3.03 -10.01 -7.55
C LEU A 158 4.07 -9.48 -6.58
N ASN A 159 4.49 -8.23 -6.72
CA ASN A 159 5.41 -7.61 -5.77
C ASN A 159 4.82 -7.65 -4.35
N THR A 160 3.56 -7.24 -4.17
CA THR A 160 2.89 -7.33 -2.88
C THR A 160 2.85 -8.76 -2.34
N ILE A 161 2.48 -9.75 -3.15
CA ILE A 161 2.42 -11.16 -2.75
C ILE A 161 3.80 -11.65 -2.29
N GLU A 162 4.86 -11.35 -3.03
CA GLU A 162 6.24 -11.69 -2.67
C GLU A 162 6.71 -10.99 -1.40
N GLN A 163 6.32 -9.73 -1.19
CA GLN A 163 6.67 -9.02 0.04
C GLN A 163 5.93 -9.59 1.26
N VAL A 164 4.69 -10.08 1.11
CA VAL A 164 4.02 -10.85 2.17
C VAL A 164 4.79 -12.13 2.50
N MET A 165 5.27 -12.86 1.49
CA MET A 165 6.14 -14.02 1.71
C MET A 165 7.39 -13.64 2.51
N ASN A 166 8.01 -12.51 2.20
CA ASN A 166 9.21 -12.05 2.90
C ASN A 166 8.92 -11.71 4.36
N VAL A 167 7.79 -11.04 4.65
CA VAL A 167 7.33 -10.77 6.03
C VAL A 167 7.11 -12.08 6.78
N CYS A 168 6.37 -13.03 6.20
CA CYS A 168 6.07 -14.32 6.83
C CYS A 168 7.31 -15.19 7.07
N ARG A 169 8.39 -14.97 6.30
CA ARG A 169 9.67 -15.67 6.44
C ARG A 169 10.65 -14.99 7.41
N THR A 170 10.29 -13.84 7.98
CA THR A 170 11.11 -13.22 9.03
C THR A 170 11.14 -14.09 10.27
N THR A 171 12.25 -14.08 11.01
CA THR A 171 12.32 -14.71 12.33
C THR A 171 11.26 -14.14 13.27
N ILE A 172 10.99 -12.83 13.18
CA ILE A 172 10.02 -12.11 14.01
C ILE A 172 8.61 -12.73 13.91
N VAL A 173 8.09 -12.93 12.68
CA VAL A 173 6.74 -13.46 12.47
C VAL A 173 6.69 -14.96 12.83
N ASN A 174 7.72 -15.72 12.48
CA ASN A 174 7.79 -17.14 12.84
C ASN A 174 7.84 -17.34 14.36
N ASP A 175 8.63 -16.53 15.07
CA ASP A 175 8.70 -16.56 16.54
C ASP A 175 7.37 -16.12 17.18
N ALA A 176 6.62 -15.22 16.54
CA ALA A 176 5.29 -14.81 16.97
C ALA A 176 4.26 -15.94 16.85
N TRP A 177 4.23 -16.63 15.71
CA TRP A 177 3.37 -17.79 15.55
C TRP A 177 3.78 -18.96 16.44
N ALA A 178 5.09 -19.21 16.59
CA ALA A 178 5.60 -20.30 17.43
C ALA A 178 5.22 -20.13 18.92
N ARG A 179 5.17 -18.88 19.42
CA ARG A 179 4.72 -18.58 20.79
C ARG A 179 3.20 -18.41 20.93
N GLY A 180 2.43 -18.66 19.87
CA GLY A 180 0.97 -18.58 19.88
C GLY A 180 0.42 -17.14 19.91
N GLN A 181 1.21 -16.14 19.52
CA GLN A 181 0.71 -14.77 19.38
C GLN A 181 -0.20 -14.68 18.15
N GLU A 182 -1.41 -14.14 18.32
CA GLU A 182 -2.32 -13.86 17.21
C GLU A 182 -1.71 -12.80 16.29
N LEU A 183 -1.41 -13.20 15.06
CA LEU A 183 -0.82 -12.33 14.05
C LEU A 183 -1.22 -12.83 12.65
N THR A 184 -1.79 -11.95 11.84
CA THR A 184 -2.13 -12.25 10.44
C THR A 184 -1.43 -11.27 9.50
N VAL A 185 -0.87 -11.78 8.41
CA VAL A 185 -0.21 -10.97 7.37
C VAL A 185 -1.05 -10.96 6.09
N HIS A 186 -1.30 -9.77 5.55
CA HIS A 186 -2.19 -9.53 4.41
C HIS A 186 -1.46 -8.84 3.25
N GLY A 187 -1.81 -9.21 2.02
CA GLY A 187 -1.39 -8.54 0.79
C GLY A 187 -2.56 -7.84 0.10
N TRP A 188 -2.50 -6.52 0.00
CA TRP A 188 -3.52 -5.68 -0.65
C TRP A 188 -2.95 -4.82 -1.77
N ALA A 189 -3.83 -4.40 -2.69
CA ALA A 189 -3.53 -3.39 -3.70
C ALA A 189 -4.52 -2.24 -3.62
N TYR A 190 -4.01 -1.00 -3.67
CA TYR A 190 -4.82 0.22 -3.65
C TYR A 190 -4.82 0.94 -4.99
N GLY A 191 -6.02 1.26 -5.49
CA GLY A 191 -6.18 2.10 -6.67
C GLY A 191 -6.23 3.58 -6.30
N VAL A 192 -5.19 4.34 -6.68
CA VAL A 192 -5.22 5.81 -6.52
C VAL A 192 -6.26 6.46 -7.42
N HIS A 193 -6.63 5.80 -8.53
CA HIS A 193 -7.59 6.30 -9.50
C HIS A 193 -9.05 6.22 -9.01
N ASP A 194 -9.38 5.27 -8.12
CA ASP A 194 -10.74 5.01 -7.65
C ASP A 194 -10.90 5.01 -6.13
N GLY A 195 -9.79 5.08 -5.38
CA GLY A 195 -9.78 5.07 -3.93
C GLY A 195 -10.08 3.72 -3.29
N LYS A 196 -10.11 2.61 -4.05
CA LYS A 196 -10.49 1.30 -3.52
C LYS A 196 -9.28 0.44 -3.16
N VAL A 197 -9.33 -0.13 -1.96
CA VAL A 197 -8.46 -1.25 -1.56
C VAL A 197 -9.05 -2.54 -2.12
N ARG A 198 -8.18 -3.41 -2.58
CA ARG A 198 -8.55 -4.70 -3.13
C ARG A 198 -7.69 -5.80 -2.50
N ASN A 199 -8.34 -6.90 -2.13
CA ASN A 199 -7.69 -8.04 -1.48
C ASN A 199 -7.10 -8.99 -2.52
N LEU A 200 -5.83 -9.36 -2.38
CA LEU A 200 -5.16 -10.30 -3.29
C LEU A 200 -5.39 -11.78 -2.91
N GLY A 201 -6.18 -12.04 -1.87
CA GLY A 201 -6.35 -13.36 -1.26
C GLY A 201 -5.14 -13.79 -0.41
N MET A 202 -4.04 -13.02 -0.43
CA MET A 202 -2.82 -13.33 0.30
C MET A 202 -2.98 -12.98 1.78
N THR A 203 -3.66 -13.84 2.53
CA THR A 203 -3.89 -13.72 3.97
C THR A 203 -3.34 -14.96 4.67
N VAL A 204 -2.38 -14.78 5.57
CA VAL A 204 -1.67 -15.87 6.22
C VAL A 204 -1.64 -15.65 7.73
N GLY A 205 -2.21 -16.58 8.49
CA GLY A 205 -2.25 -16.56 9.96
C GLY A 205 -1.29 -17.56 10.62
N ASP A 206 -0.65 -18.42 9.83
CA ASP A 206 0.24 -19.48 10.31
C ASP A 206 1.23 -19.92 9.23
N ALA A 207 2.33 -20.55 9.65
CA ALA A 207 3.37 -21.01 8.73
C ALA A 207 2.94 -22.18 7.82
N ALA A 208 1.94 -22.97 8.21
CA ALA A 208 1.52 -24.15 7.45
C ALA A 208 0.67 -23.79 6.22
N SER A 209 -0.11 -22.70 6.30
CA SER A 209 -0.93 -22.20 5.19
C SER A 209 -0.16 -21.35 4.17
N LEU A 210 1.02 -20.84 4.52
CA LEU A 210 1.80 -19.88 3.71
C LEU A 210 2.03 -20.34 2.26
N GLU A 211 2.57 -21.54 2.06
CA GLU A 211 2.95 -22.03 0.73
C GLU A 211 1.73 -22.36 -0.15
N SER A 212 0.62 -22.85 0.43
CA SER A 212 -0.62 -23.08 -0.32
C SER A 212 -1.26 -21.76 -0.74
N THR A 213 -1.39 -20.80 0.18
CA THR A 213 -1.97 -19.48 -0.09
C THR A 213 -1.15 -18.75 -1.15
N TYR A 214 0.18 -18.78 -1.07
CA TYR A 214 1.06 -18.20 -2.07
C TYR A 214 0.80 -18.74 -3.48
N ARG A 215 0.71 -20.07 -3.63
CA ARG A 215 0.48 -20.70 -4.94
C ARG A 215 -0.89 -20.31 -5.51
N GLU A 216 -1.92 -20.28 -4.67
CA GLU A 216 -3.26 -19.86 -5.08
C GLU A 216 -3.28 -18.40 -5.55
N CYS A 217 -2.63 -17.49 -4.80
CA CYS A 217 -2.52 -16.09 -5.16
C CYS A 217 -1.74 -15.87 -6.46
N VAL A 218 -0.60 -16.53 -6.64
CA VAL A 218 0.18 -16.43 -7.89
C VAL A 218 -0.63 -16.97 -9.07
N ALA A 219 -1.34 -18.09 -8.90
CA ALA A 219 -2.20 -18.64 -9.95
C ALA A 219 -3.35 -17.70 -10.32
N ALA A 220 -3.94 -16.99 -9.35
CA ALA A 220 -5.01 -16.02 -9.59
C ALA A 220 -4.56 -14.81 -10.42
N VAL A 221 -3.27 -14.48 -10.44
CA VAL A 221 -2.70 -13.39 -11.25
C VAL A 221 -2.54 -13.79 -12.74
N SER A 222 -2.61 -15.09 -13.06
CA SER A 222 -2.53 -15.57 -14.46
C SER A 222 -3.74 -15.14 -15.30
N ALA A 223 -3.58 -15.08 -16.62
CA ALA A 223 -4.66 -14.73 -17.55
C ALA A 223 -5.83 -15.73 -17.53
N THR A 224 -5.59 -16.97 -17.13
CA THR A 224 -6.60 -18.04 -17.01
C THR A 224 -7.23 -18.11 -15.62
N GLY A 225 -6.55 -17.61 -14.60
CA GLY A 225 -7.02 -17.54 -13.20
C GLY A 225 -7.97 -16.36 -12.91
N ALA A 226 -8.09 -15.41 -13.85
CA ALA A 226 -8.91 -14.21 -13.72
C ALA A 226 -10.45 -14.45 -13.67
N HIS A 227 -10.93 -15.69 -13.58
CA HIS A 227 -12.37 -15.98 -13.67
C HIS A 227 -13.16 -16.02 -12.35
N LYS A 228 -12.53 -15.78 -11.19
CA LYS A 228 -13.28 -15.60 -9.93
C LYS A 228 -13.53 -14.12 -9.67
N THR A 229 -14.77 -13.69 -9.85
CA THR A 229 -15.25 -12.30 -9.69
C THR A 229 -14.88 -11.65 -8.35
N ASP A 230 -14.64 -12.44 -7.31
CA ASP A 230 -14.26 -11.92 -5.99
C ASP A 230 -12.77 -11.54 -5.88
N ASN A 231 -11.92 -12.05 -6.79
CA ASN A 231 -10.48 -11.79 -6.83
C ASN A 231 -9.99 -11.21 -8.18
N ASP A 232 -10.85 -11.05 -9.19
CA ASP A 232 -10.45 -10.46 -10.47
C ASP A 232 -10.51 -8.92 -10.45
N MET A 233 -9.38 -8.38 -10.04
CA MET A 233 -9.02 -6.96 -9.96
C MET A 233 -9.04 -6.24 -11.32
N VAL A 234 -8.99 -6.98 -12.43
CA VAL A 234 -9.04 -6.43 -13.79
C VAL A 234 -10.45 -6.49 -14.35
N ALA A 235 -11.26 -7.51 -14.07
CA ALA A 235 -12.71 -7.46 -14.37
C ALA A 235 -13.43 -6.37 -13.58
N ALA A 236 -13.09 -6.17 -12.29
CA ALA A 236 -13.66 -5.09 -11.48
C ALA A 236 -13.38 -3.70 -12.07
N ASP A 237 -12.19 -3.50 -12.66
CA ASP A 237 -11.77 -2.24 -13.28
C ASP A 237 -12.22 -2.11 -14.74
N ALA A 238 -12.26 -3.21 -15.50
CA ALA A 238 -12.81 -3.26 -16.85
C ALA A 238 -14.33 -2.99 -16.86
N ALA A 239 -15.04 -3.43 -15.83
CA ALA A 239 -16.44 -3.08 -15.62
C ALA A 239 -16.64 -1.56 -15.40
N GLN A 240 -15.64 -0.85 -14.87
CA GLN A 240 -15.65 0.62 -14.76
C GLN A 240 -15.18 1.34 -16.04
N LEU A 241 -14.27 0.73 -16.82
CA LEU A 241 -13.84 1.25 -18.13
C LEU A 241 -14.87 0.99 -19.25
N GLY A 242 -15.82 0.08 -19.04
CA GLY A 242 -16.99 -0.12 -19.90
C GLY A 242 -17.93 1.09 -19.97
N ASP A 243 -17.77 2.08 -19.07
CA ASP A 243 -18.53 3.32 -19.04
C ASP A 243 -17.88 4.48 -19.82
N VAL A 244 -16.71 4.27 -20.43
CA VAL A 244 -16.05 5.28 -21.26
C VAL A 244 -16.93 5.72 -22.46
N PRO A 245 -17.67 4.84 -23.15
CA PRO A 245 -18.60 5.28 -24.20
C PRO A 245 -19.71 6.21 -23.67
N ALA A 246 -20.24 5.95 -22.46
CA ALA A 246 -21.30 6.76 -21.85
C ALA A 246 -20.80 8.12 -21.36
N ILE A 247 -19.58 8.17 -20.81
CA ILE A 247 -18.92 9.42 -20.40
C ILE A 247 -18.56 10.26 -21.62
N VAL A 248 -18.05 9.64 -22.70
CA VAL A 248 -17.74 10.32 -23.96
C VAL A 248 -19.03 10.79 -24.66
N GLU A 249 -20.12 10.02 -24.65
CA GLU A 249 -21.43 10.48 -25.14
C GLU A 249 -22.01 11.63 -24.30
N GLY A 250 -21.84 11.60 -22.98
CA GLY A 250 -22.26 12.67 -22.08
C GLY A 250 -21.53 13.99 -22.35
N VAL A 251 -20.21 13.93 -22.50
CA VAL A 251 -19.37 15.10 -22.82
C VAL A 251 -19.65 15.62 -24.24
N ILE A 252 -19.92 14.73 -25.21
CA ILE A 252 -20.31 15.13 -26.57
C ILE A 252 -21.72 15.74 -26.62
N LYS A 253 -22.65 15.34 -25.73
CA LYS A 253 -23.98 15.96 -25.60
C LYS A 253 -23.91 17.35 -24.99
N GLU A 254 -23.07 17.58 -23.99
CA GLU A 254 -22.86 18.91 -23.40
C GLU A 254 -22.18 19.88 -24.36
N LEU A 255 -21.28 19.39 -25.23
CA LEU A 255 -20.63 20.21 -26.27
C LEU A 255 -21.51 20.49 -27.50
N LYS A 256 -22.69 19.86 -27.63
CA LYS A 256 -23.63 20.06 -28.75
C LYS A 256 -24.88 20.85 -28.37
N HIS A 257 -24.95 21.38 -27.15
CA HIS A 257 -25.96 22.35 -26.74
C HIS A 257 -25.32 23.73 -26.49
N GLU A 258 -24.83 24.32 -27.59
CA GLU A 258 -25.01 25.74 -27.96
C GLU A 258 -25.66 25.79 -29.34
#